data_AF-A0A165CYF5-F1
#
_entry.id   AF-A0A165CYF5-F1
#
_cell.length_a   1.000
_cell.length_b   1.000
_cell.length_c   1.000
_cell.angle_alpha   90.00
_cell.angle_beta   90.00
_cell.angle_gamma   90.00
#
_symmetry.space_group_name_H-M   'P 1'
#
loop_
_entity.id
_entity.type
_entity.pdbx_description
1 polymer ?
#
loop_
_entity_poly.entity_id
_entity_poly.type
_entity_poly.pdbx_seq_one_letter_code
_entity_poly.pdbx_strand_id
1 'polypeptide(L)'
;IGKQIDEGGSTIPAVFGRRVPNPVLKRFEYTAEAYLLWVSQVAPVVLSNRFEDKAYYTHLAVLAASVNACLSFSYPAGFAHDLRNTLAAWVVEFERLYYRGRPERVGLCPVMLHSVLHVADCIESAGPVWAYWAFGMERFCGKLQRCITGRRNPYLGIDRFLLHRAQWQQLVWKFPQLASKPEADANEEHQLMSPRSMLVVEQGLRNKLAAYLAAKLGEEIALVRTHIPKQLVQWAKLRLPRRGDTLHAAEGVSRPAERDMTYVRYEHGAHSVRYGQLRNLLELPIGATTFKLAVIQPCKKDGQPPPCSACAFKELTTVRVVELSALEAVVGRLKDSWGRWCVLDRVELHHSAGNADLEVEMKARARQQQQQQQQQQQRQRQRQRQRQQQRQRAEALQKEVLAVLELVVELVVVQAAVAAVSLAASVEMP
;
A
#
# COMPACT_ATOMS: atom_id res chain seq x y z
N ILE A 1 -21.05 12.60 -15.16
CA ILE A 1 -20.25 12.73 -13.92
C ILE A 1 -21.16 12.83 -12.70
N GLY A 2 -21.97 13.88 -12.55
CA GLY A 2 -22.87 14.05 -11.40
C GLY A 2 -23.76 12.84 -11.09
N LYS A 3 -24.53 12.35 -12.07
CA LYS A 3 -25.39 11.16 -11.94
C LYS A 3 -24.65 9.90 -11.43
N GLN A 4 -23.44 9.67 -11.93
CA GLN A 4 -22.62 8.52 -11.55
C GLN A 4 -22.09 8.61 -10.10
N ILE A 5 -21.87 9.83 -9.61
CA ILE A 5 -21.48 10.06 -8.21
C ILE A 5 -22.69 9.84 -7.30
N ASP A 6 -23.86 10.33 -7.70
CA ASP A 6 -25.11 10.11 -6.97
C ASP A 6 -25.43 8.61 -6.86
N GLU A 7 -25.30 7.86 -7.97
CA GLU A 7 -25.43 6.39 -7.99
C GLU A 7 -24.35 5.70 -7.13
N GLY A 8 -23.11 6.20 -7.21
CA GLY A 8 -21.97 5.71 -6.43
C GLY A 8 -22.10 5.91 -4.92
N GLY A 9 -22.91 6.88 -4.48
CA GLY A 9 -23.18 7.11 -3.06
C GLY A 9 -23.80 5.90 -2.35
N SER A 10 -24.44 4.99 -3.09
CA SER A 10 -25.01 3.75 -2.56
C SER A 10 -24.03 2.57 -2.58
N THR A 11 -22.90 2.67 -3.29
CA THR A 11 -21.90 1.59 -3.41
C THR A 11 -20.60 1.88 -2.65
N ILE A 12 -20.49 3.05 -2.05
CA ILE A 12 -19.39 3.44 -1.17
C ILE A 12 -19.85 3.29 0.29
N PRO A 13 -19.30 2.33 1.06
CA PRO A 13 -19.66 2.09 2.44
C PRO A 13 -19.62 3.35 3.32
N ALA A 14 -20.45 3.39 4.36
CA ALA A 14 -20.50 4.51 5.29
C ALA A 14 -19.17 4.77 6.00
N VAL A 15 -18.30 3.75 6.09
CA VAL A 15 -17.01 3.89 6.73
C VAL A 15 -16.08 4.85 5.96
N PHE A 16 -16.24 5.01 4.65
CA PHE A 16 -15.51 6.00 3.83
C PHE A 16 -15.91 7.44 4.13
N GLY A 17 -16.96 7.64 4.94
CA GLY A 17 -17.45 8.94 5.33
C GLY A 17 -18.79 9.30 4.69
N ARG A 18 -19.05 10.60 4.60
CA ARG A 18 -20.26 11.14 3.98
C ARG A 18 -20.35 10.78 2.48
N ARG A 19 -21.57 10.64 1.96
CA ARG A 19 -21.81 10.53 0.51
C ARG A 19 -21.25 11.78 -0.17
N VAL A 20 -20.47 11.60 -1.23
CA VAL A 20 -19.95 12.70 -2.03
C VAL A 20 -21.12 13.35 -2.77
N PRO A 21 -21.42 14.65 -2.58
CA PRO A 21 -22.52 15.30 -3.27
C PRO A 21 -22.23 15.45 -4.77
N ASN A 22 -23.28 15.67 -5.56
CA ASN A 22 -23.12 16.00 -6.96
C ASN A 22 -22.28 17.30 -7.13
N PRO A 23 -21.13 17.25 -7.82
CA PRO A 23 -20.18 18.39 -7.90
C PRO A 23 -20.73 19.59 -8.67
N VAL A 24 -21.78 19.40 -9.48
CA VAL A 24 -22.38 20.48 -10.28
C VAL A 24 -23.62 21.02 -9.58
N LEU A 25 -24.55 20.15 -9.18
CA LEU A 25 -25.86 20.56 -8.66
C LEU A 25 -25.84 20.87 -7.14
N LYS A 26 -24.94 20.26 -6.39
CA LYS A 26 -24.92 20.28 -4.92
C LYS A 26 -23.57 20.70 -4.36
N ARG A 27 -22.86 21.58 -5.06
CA ARG A 27 -21.53 22.05 -4.66
C ARG A 27 -21.52 22.68 -3.26
N PHE A 28 -22.60 23.36 -2.87
CA PHE A 28 -22.75 23.97 -1.55
C PHE A 28 -22.85 22.96 -0.40
N GLU A 29 -23.14 21.69 -0.69
CA GLU A 29 -23.21 20.61 0.31
C GLU A 29 -21.84 19.96 0.58
N TYR A 30 -20.80 20.33 -0.17
CA TYR A 30 -19.47 19.76 0.01
C TYR A 30 -18.86 20.20 1.34
N THR A 31 -18.54 19.22 2.16
CA THR A 31 -17.71 19.37 3.34
C THR A 31 -16.24 19.06 3.01
N ALA A 32 -15.32 19.40 3.92
CA ALA A 32 -13.92 19.02 3.78
C ALA A 32 -13.73 17.49 3.63
N GLU A 33 -14.50 16.69 4.37
CA GLU A 33 -14.52 15.23 4.25
C GLU A 33 -14.95 14.77 2.84
N ALA A 34 -15.99 15.40 2.27
CA ALA A 34 -16.46 15.08 0.93
C ALA A 34 -15.43 15.45 -0.15
N TYR A 35 -14.75 16.60 0.00
CA TYR A 35 -13.64 16.97 -0.89
C TYR A 35 -12.46 16.01 -0.78
N LEU A 36 -12.12 15.56 0.43
CA LEU A 36 -11.02 14.61 0.63
C LEU A 36 -11.32 13.28 -0.04
N LEU A 37 -12.51 12.71 0.16
CA LEU A 37 -12.94 11.47 -0.51
C LEU A 37 -13.04 11.66 -2.04
N TRP A 38 -13.51 12.82 -2.47
CA TRP A 38 -13.58 13.17 -3.89
C TRP A 38 -12.21 13.13 -4.56
N VAL A 39 -11.24 13.87 -4.04
CA VAL A 39 -9.90 13.97 -4.65
C VAL A 39 -9.13 12.66 -4.53
N SER A 40 -9.18 12.00 -3.37
CA SER A 40 -8.33 10.83 -3.11
C SER A 40 -8.80 9.56 -3.80
N GLN A 41 -10.10 9.36 -4.03
CA GLN A 41 -10.65 8.07 -4.44
C GLN A 41 -11.65 8.18 -5.62
N VAL A 42 -12.57 9.14 -5.58
CA VAL A 42 -13.71 9.20 -6.53
C VAL A 42 -13.32 9.84 -7.86
N ALA A 43 -12.64 10.99 -7.83
CA ALA A 43 -12.29 11.77 -9.01
C ALA A 43 -11.37 11.01 -9.99
N PRO A 44 -10.30 10.30 -9.54
CA PRO A 44 -9.45 9.52 -10.44
C PRO A 44 -10.21 8.44 -11.24
N VAL A 45 -11.24 7.84 -10.63
CA VAL A 45 -12.08 6.81 -11.25
C VAL A 45 -13.09 7.44 -12.21
N VAL A 46 -13.89 8.40 -11.74
CA VAL A 46 -15.00 8.95 -12.55
C VAL A 46 -14.49 9.75 -13.74
N LEU A 47 -13.36 10.45 -13.58
CA LEU A 47 -12.79 11.31 -14.62
C LEU A 47 -11.83 10.58 -15.56
N SER A 48 -11.58 9.29 -15.33
CA SER A 48 -10.76 8.46 -16.22
C SER A 48 -11.31 8.48 -17.65
N ASN A 49 -10.42 8.74 -18.62
CA ASN A 49 -10.73 8.78 -20.06
C ASN A 49 -11.86 9.76 -20.47
N ARG A 50 -12.09 10.81 -19.68
CA ARG A 50 -13.10 11.86 -19.99
C ARG A 50 -12.51 13.20 -20.41
N PHE A 51 -11.22 13.40 -20.21
CA PHE A 51 -10.53 14.61 -20.64
C PHE A 51 -10.10 14.46 -22.10
N GLU A 52 -10.28 15.52 -22.89
CA GLU A 52 -9.77 15.60 -24.27
C GLU A 52 -8.24 15.55 -24.28
N ASP A 53 -7.62 16.31 -23.37
CA ASP A 53 -6.18 16.30 -23.15
C ASP A 53 -5.84 15.48 -21.89
N LYS A 54 -5.03 14.43 -22.10
CA LYS A 54 -4.58 13.51 -21.06
C LYS A 54 -3.76 14.21 -19.98
N ALA A 55 -3.11 15.34 -20.29
CA ALA A 55 -2.29 16.07 -19.33
C ALA A 55 -3.08 16.48 -18.07
N TYR A 56 -4.33 16.94 -18.21
CA TYR A 56 -5.18 17.31 -17.07
C TYR A 56 -5.52 16.11 -16.19
N TYR A 57 -5.74 14.94 -16.81
CA TYR A 57 -6.02 13.72 -16.05
C TYR A 57 -4.78 13.25 -15.27
N THR A 58 -3.61 13.24 -15.93
CA THR A 58 -2.35 12.88 -15.29
C THR A 58 -2.04 13.83 -14.14
N HIS A 59 -2.28 15.13 -14.32
CA HIS A 59 -2.12 16.13 -13.27
C HIS A 59 -3.01 15.86 -12.06
N LEU A 60 -4.29 15.56 -12.27
CA LEU A 60 -5.21 15.15 -11.20
C LEU A 60 -4.75 13.86 -10.51
N ALA A 61 -4.31 12.86 -11.28
CA ALA A 61 -3.87 11.56 -10.75
C ALA A 61 -2.66 11.70 -9.83
N VAL A 62 -1.70 12.57 -10.17
CA VAL A 62 -0.53 12.87 -9.32
C VAL A 62 -0.96 13.49 -8.00
N LEU A 63 -1.92 14.43 -8.02
CA LEU A 63 -2.47 15.01 -6.79
C LEU A 63 -3.14 13.96 -5.93
N ALA A 64 -4.01 13.13 -6.52
CA ALA A 64 -4.73 12.08 -5.79
C ALA A 64 -3.76 11.06 -5.16
N ALA A 65 -2.72 10.65 -5.89
CA ALA A 65 -1.67 9.77 -5.38
C ALA A 65 -0.91 10.43 -4.23
N SER A 66 -0.53 11.70 -4.37
CA SER A 66 0.18 12.46 -3.32
C SER A 66 -0.65 12.59 -2.06
N VAL A 67 -1.95 12.91 -2.18
CA VAL A 67 -2.87 13.00 -1.04
C VAL A 67 -3.01 11.64 -0.34
N ASN A 68 -3.19 10.55 -1.08
CA ASN A 68 -3.22 9.20 -0.47
C ASN A 68 -1.90 8.86 0.22
N ALA A 69 -0.76 9.23 -0.38
CA ALA A 69 0.54 9.01 0.23
C ALA A 69 0.66 9.78 1.56
N CYS A 70 0.23 11.04 1.62
CA CYS A 70 0.18 11.83 2.86
C CYS A 70 -0.77 11.24 3.92
N LEU A 71 -1.83 10.54 3.53
CA LEU A 71 -2.78 9.89 4.43
C LEU A 71 -2.32 8.51 4.91
N SER A 72 -1.18 8.01 4.41
CA SER A 72 -0.66 6.70 4.82
C SER A 72 -0.23 6.73 6.29
N PHE A 73 -0.39 5.60 6.97
CA PHE A 73 -0.08 5.46 8.39
C PHE A 73 1.42 5.53 8.68
N SER A 74 2.23 5.08 7.72
CA SER A 74 3.69 5.07 7.81
C SER A 74 4.29 5.58 6.51
N TYR A 75 5.42 6.26 6.63
CA TYR A 75 6.13 6.84 5.50
C TYR A 75 7.46 6.13 5.28
N PRO A 76 7.82 5.80 4.03
CA PRO A 76 9.14 5.26 3.73
C PRO A 76 10.24 6.31 3.97
N ALA A 77 11.48 5.84 4.13
CA ALA A 77 12.63 6.73 4.22
C ALA A 77 12.75 7.60 2.96
N GLY A 78 12.97 8.91 3.14
CA GLY A 78 13.02 9.88 2.03
C GLY A 78 11.66 10.38 1.54
N PHE A 79 10.54 9.89 2.08
CA PHE A 79 9.19 10.26 1.67
C PHE A 79 8.96 11.78 1.59
N ALA A 80 9.36 12.54 2.62
CA ALA A 80 9.14 13.97 2.64
C ALA A 80 9.94 14.70 1.55
N HIS A 81 11.15 14.23 1.23
CA HIS A 81 11.94 14.76 0.12
C HIS A 81 11.26 14.50 -1.23
N ASP A 82 10.82 13.25 -1.46
CA ASP A 82 10.14 12.86 -2.70
C ASP A 82 8.80 13.59 -2.87
N LEU A 83 8.05 13.73 -1.78
CA LEU A 83 6.79 14.47 -1.76
C LEU A 83 7.01 15.95 -2.08
N ARG A 84 8.03 16.59 -1.48
CA ARG A 84 8.37 18.00 -1.75
C ARG A 84 8.67 18.22 -3.23
N ASN A 85 9.49 17.36 -3.83
CA ASN A 85 9.81 17.43 -5.25
C ASN A 85 8.58 17.18 -6.14
N THR A 86 7.75 16.19 -5.79
CA THR A 86 6.54 15.83 -6.53
C THR A 86 5.52 16.97 -6.52
N LEU A 87 5.28 17.57 -5.34
CA LEU A 87 4.33 18.67 -5.21
C LEU A 87 4.84 19.95 -5.85
N ALA A 88 6.14 20.24 -5.79
CA ALA A 88 6.74 21.36 -6.51
C ALA A 88 6.57 21.21 -8.04
N ALA A 89 6.90 20.04 -8.59
CA ALA A 89 6.68 19.75 -10.01
C ALA A 89 5.20 19.82 -10.39
N TRP A 90 4.30 19.36 -9.51
CA TRP A 90 2.87 19.44 -9.71
C TRP A 90 2.35 20.88 -9.77
N VAL A 91 2.87 21.79 -8.95
CA VAL A 91 2.50 23.22 -8.97
C VAL A 91 3.01 23.90 -10.24
N VAL A 92 4.24 23.62 -10.68
CA VAL A 92 4.77 24.13 -11.97
C VAL A 92 3.88 23.68 -13.13
N GLU A 93 3.47 22.41 -13.13
CA GLU A 93 2.57 21.89 -14.15
C GLU A 93 1.16 22.50 -14.05
N PHE A 94 0.69 22.82 -12.84
CA PHE A 94 -0.57 23.55 -12.65
C PHE A 94 -0.49 24.95 -13.29
N GLU A 95 0.60 25.67 -13.07
CA GLU A 95 0.82 26.98 -13.67
C GLU A 95 0.82 26.89 -15.20
N ARG A 96 1.46 25.86 -15.76
CA ARG A 96 1.51 25.63 -17.21
C ARG A 96 0.13 25.29 -17.80
N LEU A 97 -0.65 24.43 -17.15
CA LEU A 97 -1.93 23.92 -17.68
C LEU A 97 -3.08 24.92 -17.48
N TYR A 98 -3.22 25.46 -16.27
CA TYR A 98 -4.39 26.22 -15.85
C TYR A 98 -4.14 27.74 -15.93
N TYR A 99 -3.09 28.24 -15.26
CA TYR A 99 -2.78 29.67 -15.19
C TYR A 99 -2.27 30.24 -16.52
N ARG A 100 -1.39 29.51 -17.21
CA ARG A 100 -0.79 29.84 -18.52
C ARG A 100 -0.09 31.20 -18.57
N GLY A 101 0.36 31.72 -17.43
CA GLY A 101 0.99 33.05 -17.33
C GLY A 101 0.05 34.21 -17.63
N ARG A 102 -1.27 33.99 -17.58
CA ARG A 102 -2.29 34.98 -17.95
C ARG A 102 -2.85 35.66 -16.70
N PRO A 103 -2.71 36.99 -16.56
CA PRO A 103 -3.16 37.69 -15.35
C PRO A 103 -4.67 37.57 -15.13
N GLU A 104 -5.47 37.39 -16.19
CA GLU A 104 -6.92 37.19 -16.10
C GLU A 104 -7.29 35.89 -15.37
N ARG A 105 -6.35 34.95 -15.25
CA ARG A 105 -6.52 33.64 -14.60
C ARG A 105 -5.90 33.56 -13.22
N VAL A 106 -5.42 34.68 -12.66
CA VAL A 106 -4.79 34.71 -11.33
C VAL A 106 -5.71 34.15 -10.23
N GLY A 107 -7.03 34.28 -10.39
CA GLY A 107 -8.01 33.70 -9.46
C GLY A 107 -7.96 32.17 -9.35
N LEU A 108 -7.30 31.47 -10.27
CA LEU A 108 -7.05 30.03 -10.18
C LEU A 108 -5.88 29.65 -9.26
N CYS A 109 -5.09 30.62 -8.80
CA CYS A 109 -3.93 30.43 -7.92
C CYS A 109 -4.23 30.95 -6.50
N PRO A 110 -5.17 30.34 -5.75
CA PRO A 110 -5.43 30.75 -4.38
C PRO A 110 -4.23 30.44 -3.49
N VAL A 111 -4.17 31.06 -2.31
CA VAL A 111 -3.14 30.78 -1.29
C VAL A 111 -3.01 29.29 -0.96
N MET A 112 -4.11 28.53 -1.06
CA MET A 112 -4.12 27.08 -0.85
C MET A 112 -3.19 26.34 -1.82
N LEU A 113 -3.01 26.84 -3.06
CA LEU A 113 -2.07 26.27 -4.02
C LEU A 113 -0.63 26.40 -3.51
N HIS A 114 -0.28 27.54 -2.92
CA HIS A 114 1.02 27.74 -2.28
C HIS A 114 1.19 26.83 -1.05
N SER A 115 0.14 26.65 -0.25
CA SER A 115 0.16 25.74 0.91
C SER A 115 0.51 24.30 0.55
N VAL A 116 0.23 23.85 -0.68
CA VAL A 116 0.63 22.51 -1.15
C VAL A 116 2.14 22.31 -1.11
N LEU A 117 2.94 23.34 -1.37
CA LEU A 117 4.41 23.26 -1.36
C LEU A 117 4.97 22.97 0.04
N HIS A 118 4.25 23.36 1.09
CA HIS A 118 4.68 23.23 2.49
C HIS A 118 4.23 21.93 3.14
N VAL A 119 3.45 21.09 2.44
CA VAL A 119 2.88 19.86 3.04
C VAL A 119 3.98 18.93 3.57
N ALA A 120 5.09 18.79 2.84
CA ALA A 120 6.22 17.98 3.28
C ALA A 120 6.88 18.55 4.55
N ASP A 121 7.07 19.87 4.62
CA ASP A 121 7.66 20.54 5.79
C ASP A 121 6.73 20.46 7.01
N CYS A 122 5.41 20.54 6.80
CA CYS A 122 4.42 20.30 7.85
C CYS A 122 4.49 18.86 8.38
N ILE A 123 4.68 17.88 7.50
CA ILE A 123 4.81 16.47 7.92
C ILE A 123 6.10 16.23 8.71
N GLU A 124 7.22 16.83 8.29
CA GLU A 124 8.49 16.73 9.01
C GLU A 124 8.44 17.40 10.39
N SER A 125 7.74 18.53 10.50
CA SER A 125 7.65 19.30 11.75
C SER A 125 6.58 18.83 12.73
N ALA A 126 5.39 18.45 12.25
CA ALA A 126 4.23 18.11 13.08
C ALA A 126 3.87 16.61 13.07
N GLY A 127 4.54 15.81 12.25
CA GLY A 127 4.24 14.40 12.06
C GLY A 127 3.17 14.14 10.98
N PRO A 128 2.62 12.92 10.89
CA PRO A 128 1.66 12.56 9.84
C PRO A 128 0.42 13.45 9.81
N VAL A 129 -0.15 13.68 8.62
CA VAL A 129 -1.29 14.60 8.43
C VAL A 129 -2.49 14.24 9.32
N TRP A 130 -2.74 12.94 9.52
CA TRP A 130 -3.83 12.47 10.37
C TRP A 130 -3.63 12.77 11.86
N ALA A 131 -2.42 13.14 12.29
CA ALA A 131 -2.12 13.49 13.67
C ALA A 131 -2.51 14.94 14.01
N TYR A 132 -2.40 15.87 13.05
CA TYR A 132 -2.60 17.32 13.29
C TYR A 132 -3.74 17.95 12.48
N TRP A 133 -4.45 17.18 11.65
CA TRP A 133 -5.60 17.68 10.90
C TRP A 133 -6.76 18.23 11.77
N ALA A 134 -7.52 19.18 11.21
CA ALA A 134 -8.58 19.87 11.95
C ALA A 134 -9.83 19.02 12.23
N PHE A 135 -10.02 17.87 11.57
CA PHE A 135 -11.25 17.05 11.72
C PHE A 135 -11.56 16.63 13.15
N GLY A 136 -10.52 16.34 13.95
CA GLY A 136 -10.67 16.00 15.37
C GLY A 136 -11.25 17.17 16.16
N MET A 137 -10.71 18.38 15.94
CA MET A 137 -11.17 19.62 16.56
C MET A 137 -12.58 20.00 16.10
N GLU A 138 -12.87 19.95 14.80
CA GLU A 138 -14.20 20.26 14.26
C GLU A 138 -15.29 19.35 14.84
N ARG A 139 -15.01 18.04 14.95
CA ARG A 139 -15.95 17.10 15.58
C ARG A 139 -16.19 17.42 17.05
N PHE A 140 -15.16 17.90 17.76
CA PHE A 140 -15.29 18.34 19.14
C PHE A 140 -16.11 19.63 19.24
N CYS A 141 -15.81 20.64 18.43
CA CYS A 141 -16.58 21.89 18.35
C CYS A 141 -18.05 21.62 18.00
N GLY A 142 -18.35 20.69 17.10
CA GLY A 142 -19.72 20.29 16.76
C GLY A 142 -20.47 19.64 17.93
N LYS A 143 -19.78 18.97 18.86
CA LYS A 143 -20.39 18.50 20.12
C LYS A 143 -20.65 19.66 21.07
N LEU A 144 -19.68 20.57 21.22
CA LEU A 144 -19.81 21.76 22.06
C LEU A 144 -20.99 22.63 21.63
N GLN A 145 -21.16 22.86 20.32
CA GLN A 145 -22.27 23.65 19.78
C GLN A 145 -23.65 23.12 20.20
N ARG A 146 -23.82 21.80 20.31
CA ARG A 146 -25.09 21.18 20.74
C ARG A 146 -25.39 21.38 22.22
N CYS A 147 -24.38 21.71 23.02
CA CYS A 147 -24.51 21.99 24.45
C CYS A 147 -24.87 23.44 24.75
N ILE A 148 -24.82 24.31 23.74
CA ILE A 148 -25.24 25.70 23.85
C ILE A 148 -26.77 25.75 23.82
N THR A 149 -27.38 25.69 25.00
CA THR A 149 -28.85 25.73 25.16
C THR A 149 -29.40 27.16 25.30
N GLY A 150 -28.57 28.11 25.75
CA GLY A 150 -28.95 29.50 26.01
C GLY A 150 -28.49 30.48 24.94
N ARG A 151 -29.41 31.31 24.41
CA ARG A 151 -29.08 32.38 23.44
C ARG A 151 -28.33 33.57 24.06
N ARG A 152 -28.59 33.89 25.34
CA ARG A 152 -27.98 35.03 26.06
C ARG A 152 -26.70 34.68 26.82
N ASN A 153 -26.57 33.44 27.28
CA ASN A 153 -25.38 32.99 28.01
C ASN A 153 -24.97 31.59 27.53
N PRO A 154 -24.17 31.50 26.45
CA PRO A 154 -23.74 30.21 25.89
C PRO A 154 -22.70 29.50 26.76
N TYR A 155 -21.98 30.22 27.62
CA TYR A 155 -20.84 29.71 28.36
C TYR A 155 -21.22 28.71 29.44
N LEU A 156 -22.33 28.94 30.17
CA LEU A 156 -22.77 28.02 31.23
C LEU A 156 -23.03 26.59 30.73
N GLY A 157 -23.59 26.45 29.52
CA GLY A 157 -23.84 25.14 28.91
C GLY A 157 -22.54 24.45 28.50
N ILE A 158 -21.59 25.22 27.98
CA ILE A 158 -20.25 24.74 27.62
C ILE A 158 -19.49 24.29 28.86
N ASP A 159 -19.44 25.13 29.90
CA ASP A 159 -18.73 24.86 31.15
C ASP A 159 -19.25 23.58 31.82
N ARG A 160 -20.57 23.42 31.90
CA ARG A 160 -21.18 22.22 32.47
C ARG A 160 -20.84 20.98 31.64
N PHE A 161 -20.88 21.07 30.32
CA PHE A 161 -20.52 19.96 29.45
C PHE A 161 -19.04 19.57 29.60
N LEU A 162 -18.13 20.55 29.60
CA LEU A 162 -16.71 20.32 29.78
C LEU A 162 -16.41 19.72 31.15
N LEU A 163 -17.03 20.24 32.22
CA LEU A 163 -16.92 19.72 33.58
C LEU A 163 -17.39 18.26 33.64
N HIS A 164 -18.60 17.96 33.15
CA HIS A 164 -19.13 16.59 33.16
C HIS A 164 -18.26 15.64 32.33
N ARG A 165 -17.74 16.09 31.18
CA ARG A 165 -16.84 15.29 30.34
C ARG A 165 -15.51 15.00 31.05
N ALA A 166 -14.92 15.99 31.72
CA ALA A 166 -13.68 15.81 32.47
C ALA A 166 -13.89 14.89 33.68
N GLN A 167 -14.96 15.09 34.44
CA GLN A 167 -15.34 14.23 35.58
C GLN A 167 -15.56 12.78 35.11
N TRP A 168 -16.28 12.59 34.01
CA TRP A 168 -16.48 11.26 33.42
C TRP A 168 -15.16 10.60 33.02
N GLN A 169 -14.26 11.36 32.39
CA GLN A 169 -12.95 10.84 31.99
C GLN A 169 -12.07 10.45 33.19
N GLN A 170 -12.10 11.25 34.27
CA GLN A 170 -11.43 10.91 35.52
C GLN A 170 -12.01 9.65 36.18
N LEU A 171 -13.34 9.51 36.19
CA LEU A 171 -14.02 8.30 36.69
C LEU A 171 -13.63 7.08 35.87
N VAL A 172 -13.60 7.18 34.54
CA VAL A 172 -13.14 6.14 33.64
C VAL A 172 -11.68 5.75 33.90
N TRP A 173 -10.80 6.71 34.18
CA TRP A 173 -9.40 6.41 34.52
C TRP A 173 -9.24 5.72 35.88
N LYS A 174 -10.00 6.15 36.90
CA LYS A 174 -9.98 5.52 38.22
C LYS A 174 -10.66 4.16 38.24
N PHE A 175 -11.70 4.01 37.43
CA PHE A 175 -12.55 2.83 37.36
C PHE A 175 -12.77 2.44 35.89
N PRO A 176 -11.78 1.78 35.24
CA PRO A 176 -11.88 1.36 33.84
C PRO A 176 -13.15 0.57 33.50
N GLN A 177 -13.71 -0.16 34.48
CA GLN A 177 -14.96 -0.89 34.37
C GLN A 177 -16.20 -0.03 34.05
N LEU A 178 -16.15 1.29 34.32
CA LEU A 178 -17.23 2.23 33.96
C LEU A 178 -17.18 2.66 32.49
N ALA A 179 -16.01 2.56 31.86
CA ALA A 179 -15.83 2.91 30.45
C ALA A 179 -16.40 1.84 29.52
N SER A 180 -16.38 0.58 29.98
CA SER A 180 -16.85 -0.57 29.24
C SER A 180 -18.38 -0.54 29.10
N LYS A 181 -18.85 -0.35 27.86
CA LYS A 181 -19.90 -1.25 27.40
C LYS A 181 -19.28 -2.66 27.40
N PRO A 182 -19.89 -3.66 28.06
CA PRO A 182 -19.33 -4.99 28.05
C PRO A 182 -19.23 -5.48 26.59
N GLU A 183 -18.10 -6.13 26.26
CA GLU A 183 -17.81 -6.96 25.07
C GLU A 183 -17.26 -6.33 23.78
N ALA A 184 -17.31 -5.01 23.52
CA ALA A 184 -16.94 -4.52 22.17
C ALA A 184 -15.45 -4.18 21.95
N ASP A 185 -14.69 -3.90 23.01
CA ASP A 185 -13.33 -3.31 22.90
C ASP A 185 -12.20 -4.34 22.99
N ALA A 186 -12.52 -5.56 23.46
CA ALA A 186 -11.55 -6.64 23.68
C ALA A 186 -11.69 -7.80 22.68
N ASN A 187 -12.62 -7.74 21.73
CA ASN A 187 -12.74 -8.80 20.72
C ASN A 187 -11.57 -8.69 19.72
N GLU A 188 -10.52 -9.45 20.01
CA GLU A 188 -9.48 -9.80 19.04
C GLU A 188 -10.03 -10.69 17.91
N GLU A 189 -11.22 -11.27 18.11
CA GLU A 189 -11.89 -12.14 17.15
C GLU A 189 -13.01 -11.45 16.36
N HIS A 190 -13.30 -12.05 15.22
CA HIS A 190 -14.41 -11.73 14.32
C HIS A 190 -15.76 -11.96 15.02
N GLN A 191 -16.55 -10.89 15.20
CA GLN A 191 -17.85 -10.96 15.87
C GLN A 191 -18.99 -11.09 14.84
N LEU A 192 -19.63 -12.26 14.82
CA LEU A 192 -20.82 -12.50 14.01
C LEU A 192 -22.04 -11.81 14.64
N MET A 193 -22.87 -11.19 13.80
CA MET A 193 -23.95 -10.30 14.22
C MET A 193 -25.26 -10.65 13.52
N SER A 194 -26.37 -10.50 14.25
CA SER A 194 -27.74 -10.69 13.79
C SER A 194 -28.11 -9.83 12.56
N PRO A 195 -29.09 -10.23 11.74
CA PRO A 195 -29.95 -11.41 11.87
C PRO A 195 -29.25 -12.75 11.58
N ARG A 196 -29.81 -13.83 12.17
CA ARG A 196 -29.40 -15.22 11.98
C ARG A 196 -30.51 -15.93 11.19
N SER A 197 -30.15 -16.66 10.15
CA SER A 197 -31.07 -17.44 9.33
C SER A 197 -30.54 -18.86 9.13
N MET A 198 -31.42 -19.77 8.70
CA MET A 198 -31.04 -21.13 8.30
C MET A 198 -30.94 -21.19 6.78
N LEU A 199 -29.75 -21.47 6.27
CA LEU A 199 -29.48 -21.64 4.85
C LEU A 199 -29.55 -23.12 4.47
N VAL A 200 -30.34 -23.46 3.46
CA VAL A 200 -30.28 -24.78 2.83
C VAL A 200 -29.08 -24.82 1.89
N VAL A 201 -28.17 -25.77 2.11
CA VAL A 201 -26.91 -25.83 1.36
C VAL A 201 -27.14 -26.50 0.01
N GLU A 202 -27.09 -25.71 -1.06
CA GLU A 202 -27.13 -26.24 -2.43
C GLU A 202 -25.91 -27.12 -2.76
N GLN A 203 -26.08 -28.06 -3.69
CA GLN A 203 -25.04 -29.02 -4.05
C GLN A 203 -23.73 -28.35 -4.50
N GLY A 204 -23.82 -27.26 -5.25
CA GLY A 204 -22.65 -26.50 -5.72
C GLY A 204 -21.85 -25.86 -4.58
N LEU A 205 -22.54 -25.34 -3.55
CA LEU A 205 -21.90 -24.78 -2.35
C LEU A 205 -21.33 -25.91 -1.48
N ARG A 206 -22.05 -27.03 -1.34
CA ARG A 206 -21.60 -28.20 -0.58
C ARG A 206 -20.30 -28.78 -1.12
N ASN A 207 -20.16 -28.89 -2.45
CA ASN A 207 -18.94 -29.37 -3.08
C ASN A 207 -17.74 -28.46 -2.79
N LYS A 208 -17.94 -27.14 -2.77
CA LYS A 208 -16.88 -26.16 -2.47
C LYS A 208 -16.48 -26.16 -1.00
N LEU A 209 -17.45 -26.28 -0.10
CA LEU A 209 -17.20 -26.44 1.33
C LEU A 209 -16.41 -27.74 1.58
N ALA A 210 -16.83 -28.85 0.97
CA ALA A 210 -16.14 -30.14 1.10
C ALA A 210 -14.69 -30.07 0.57
N ALA A 211 -14.47 -29.46 -0.60
CA ALA A 211 -13.12 -29.29 -1.16
C ALA A 211 -12.22 -28.44 -0.27
N TYR A 212 -12.74 -27.35 0.31
CA TYR A 212 -11.98 -26.48 1.21
C TYR A 212 -11.61 -27.20 2.51
N LEU A 213 -12.57 -27.88 3.12
CA LEU A 213 -12.37 -28.60 4.38
C LEU A 213 -11.47 -29.82 4.23
N ALA A 214 -11.59 -30.56 3.12
CA ALA A 214 -10.69 -31.66 2.78
C ALA A 214 -9.25 -31.18 2.67
N ALA A 215 -9.02 -30.06 1.98
CA ALA A 215 -7.69 -29.47 1.87
C ALA A 215 -7.13 -29.00 3.23
N LYS A 216 -7.99 -28.47 4.11
CA LYS A 216 -7.58 -27.99 5.44
C LYS A 216 -7.32 -29.12 6.44
N LEU A 217 -8.15 -30.16 6.43
CA LEU A 217 -8.06 -31.29 7.36
C LEU A 217 -7.12 -32.40 6.87
N GLY A 218 -6.74 -32.39 5.59
CA GLY A 218 -5.93 -33.45 4.96
C GLY A 218 -6.73 -34.74 4.71
N GLU A 219 -8.07 -34.65 4.70
CA GLU A 219 -8.99 -35.78 4.64
C GLU A 219 -9.64 -35.94 3.26
N GLU A 220 -10.23 -37.11 3.00
CA GLU A 220 -10.91 -37.37 1.74
C GLU A 220 -12.20 -36.54 1.57
N ILE A 221 -12.39 -35.94 0.40
CA ILE A 221 -13.55 -35.09 0.07
C ILE A 221 -14.89 -35.85 0.28
N ALA A 222 -14.92 -37.15 -0.02
CA ALA A 222 -16.11 -37.98 0.13
C ALA A 222 -16.56 -38.09 1.59
N LEU A 223 -15.61 -38.28 2.52
CA LEU A 223 -15.87 -38.40 3.95
C LEU A 223 -16.40 -37.10 4.54
N VAL A 224 -15.76 -35.98 4.19
CA VAL A 224 -16.15 -34.64 4.67
C VAL A 224 -17.55 -34.26 4.17
N ARG A 225 -17.90 -34.63 2.94
CA ARG A 225 -19.21 -34.32 2.35
C ARG A 225 -20.37 -34.92 3.14
N THR A 226 -20.18 -36.10 3.72
CA THR A 226 -21.18 -36.80 4.55
C THR A 226 -21.44 -36.06 5.86
N HIS A 227 -20.43 -35.39 6.40
CA HIS A 227 -20.50 -34.68 7.68
C HIS A 227 -21.02 -33.23 7.58
N ILE A 228 -21.10 -32.66 6.37
CA ILE A 228 -21.70 -31.32 6.18
C ILE A 228 -23.23 -31.45 6.32
N PRO A 229 -23.89 -30.76 7.27
CA PRO A 229 -25.34 -30.83 7.42
C PRO A 229 -26.07 -30.16 6.25
N LYS A 230 -27.32 -30.58 6.01
CA LYS A 230 -28.15 -30.05 4.91
C LYS A 230 -28.56 -28.58 5.12
N GLN A 231 -28.63 -28.16 6.37
CA GLN A 231 -28.95 -26.79 6.76
C GLN A 231 -27.81 -26.23 7.61
N LEU A 232 -27.40 -25.01 7.31
CA LEU A 232 -26.36 -24.31 8.04
C LEU A 232 -26.88 -23.02 8.62
N VAL A 233 -26.29 -22.62 9.73
CA VAL A 233 -26.52 -21.32 10.33
C VAL A 233 -25.81 -20.28 9.48
N GLN A 234 -26.59 -19.33 8.96
CA GLN A 234 -26.09 -18.18 8.24
C GLN A 234 -26.24 -16.92 9.09
N TRP A 235 -25.18 -16.12 9.12
CA TRP A 235 -25.14 -14.82 9.75
C TRP A 235 -25.22 -13.72 8.70
N ALA A 236 -25.87 -12.61 9.06
CA ALA A 236 -26.06 -11.49 8.15
C ALA A 236 -24.89 -10.50 8.16
N LYS A 237 -24.24 -10.33 9.31
CA LYS A 237 -23.25 -9.28 9.53
C LYS A 237 -22.04 -9.84 10.24
N LEU A 238 -20.88 -9.29 9.92
CA LEU A 238 -19.63 -9.57 10.62
C LEU A 238 -18.95 -8.26 10.99
N ARG A 239 -18.57 -8.11 12.25
CA ARG A 239 -17.68 -7.04 12.69
C ARG A 239 -16.26 -7.58 12.75
N LEU A 240 -15.36 -6.89 12.06
CA LEU A 240 -13.94 -7.18 12.09
C LEU A 240 -13.35 -6.86 13.49
N PRO A 241 -12.23 -7.49 13.86
CA PRO A 241 -11.56 -7.28 15.16
C PRO A 241 -11.25 -5.80 15.46
N ARG A 242 -11.02 -5.48 16.75
CA ARG A 242 -10.52 -4.16 17.20
C ARG A 242 -11.38 -2.96 16.75
N ARG A 243 -12.72 -3.09 16.82
CA ARG A 243 -13.69 -2.09 16.29
C ARG A 243 -13.52 -1.80 14.80
N GLY A 244 -13.09 -2.80 14.04
CA GLY A 244 -12.99 -2.73 12.59
C GLY A 244 -14.35 -2.61 11.89
N ASP A 245 -14.30 -2.63 10.56
CA ASP A 245 -15.48 -2.43 9.73
C ASP A 245 -16.56 -3.51 9.96
N THR A 246 -17.81 -3.16 9.67
CA THR A 246 -18.93 -4.12 9.70
C THR A 246 -19.28 -4.54 8.26
N LEU A 247 -19.00 -5.80 7.94
CA LEU A 247 -19.25 -6.44 6.65
C LEU A 247 -20.67 -7.04 6.63
N HIS A 248 -21.31 -7.02 5.46
CA HIS A 248 -22.64 -7.61 5.26
C HIS A 248 -22.57 -8.79 4.30
N ALA A 249 -23.23 -9.90 4.63
CA ALA A 249 -23.44 -11.00 3.71
C ALA A 249 -24.63 -10.70 2.78
N ALA A 250 -24.41 -10.74 1.46
CA ALA A 250 -25.42 -10.39 0.47
C ALA A 250 -26.72 -11.20 0.62
N GLU A 251 -26.60 -12.50 0.92
CA GLU A 251 -27.74 -13.42 1.09
C GLU A 251 -28.23 -13.49 2.54
N GLY A 252 -27.54 -12.85 3.48
CA GLY A 252 -27.86 -12.95 4.92
C GLY A 252 -28.75 -11.82 5.41
N VAL A 253 -28.84 -10.71 4.68
CA VAL A 253 -29.55 -9.52 5.14
C VAL A 253 -30.95 -9.45 4.53
N SER A 254 -31.99 -9.55 5.36
CA SER A 254 -33.39 -9.46 4.92
C SER A 254 -33.77 -8.08 4.37
N ARG A 255 -33.12 -7.01 4.86
CA ARG A 255 -33.28 -5.64 4.34
C ARG A 255 -31.93 -5.06 3.94
N PRO A 256 -31.69 -4.78 2.64
CA PRO A 256 -30.42 -4.22 2.21
C PRO A 256 -30.15 -2.90 2.93
N ALA A 257 -28.89 -2.68 3.31
CA ALA A 257 -28.47 -1.42 3.91
C ALA A 257 -28.57 -0.28 2.88
N GLU A 258 -28.69 0.95 3.37
CA GLU A 258 -28.77 2.15 2.52
C GLU A 258 -27.52 2.33 1.63
N ARG A 259 -26.39 1.76 2.08
CA ARG A 259 -25.15 1.63 1.31
C ARG A 259 -24.70 0.18 1.30
N ASP A 260 -24.17 -0.26 0.17
CA ASP A 260 -23.67 -1.60 -0.01
C ASP A 260 -22.35 -1.80 0.73
N MET A 261 -22.33 -2.78 1.64
CA MET A 261 -21.19 -3.19 2.45
C MET A 261 -20.87 -4.69 2.25
N THR A 262 -21.29 -5.24 1.10
CA THR A 262 -21.09 -6.65 0.77
C THR A 262 -19.74 -6.92 0.11
N TYR A 263 -19.00 -5.91 -0.33
CA TYR A 263 -17.71 -6.12 -0.99
C TYR A 263 -16.57 -6.00 0.00
N VAL A 264 -15.65 -6.96 -0.08
CA VAL A 264 -14.60 -7.16 0.91
C VAL A 264 -13.24 -7.37 0.26
N ARG A 265 -12.21 -6.90 0.97
CA ARG A 265 -10.80 -7.26 0.75
C ARG A 265 -10.49 -8.49 1.58
N TYR A 266 -9.85 -9.48 0.97
CA TYR A 266 -9.48 -10.70 1.66
C TYR A 266 -8.16 -11.27 1.14
N GLU A 267 -7.46 -11.96 2.02
CA GLU A 267 -6.18 -12.60 1.74
C GLU A 267 -6.39 -13.99 1.12
N HIS A 268 -5.56 -14.36 0.15
CA HIS A 268 -5.60 -15.68 -0.46
C HIS A 268 -4.19 -16.20 -0.77
N GLY A 269 -3.84 -17.36 -0.21
CA GLY A 269 -2.53 -17.99 -0.41
C GLY A 269 -1.41 -17.22 0.29
N ALA A 270 -0.19 -17.27 -0.25
CA ALA A 270 0.98 -16.54 0.27
C ALA A 270 0.84 -15.01 0.13
N HIS A 271 -0.06 -14.40 0.92
CA HIS A 271 -0.28 -12.96 1.00
C HIS A 271 -0.77 -12.28 -0.28
N SER A 272 -1.46 -12.99 -1.18
CA SER A 272 -2.07 -12.36 -2.35
C SER A 272 -3.44 -11.76 -2.01
N VAL A 273 -3.53 -10.43 -2.08
CA VAL A 273 -4.75 -9.68 -1.79
C VAL A 273 -5.74 -9.82 -2.95
N ARG A 274 -7.01 -10.11 -2.63
CA ARG A 274 -8.10 -10.19 -3.60
C ARG A 274 -9.34 -9.46 -3.10
N TYR A 275 -10.23 -9.19 -4.04
CA TYR A 275 -11.49 -8.49 -3.80
C TYR A 275 -12.65 -9.33 -4.31
N GLY A 276 -13.78 -9.26 -3.60
CA GLY A 276 -14.97 -10.01 -3.97
C GLY A 276 -16.20 -9.59 -3.18
N GLN A 277 -17.35 -10.11 -3.59
CA GLN A 277 -18.60 -9.94 -2.87
C GLN A 277 -18.79 -11.06 -1.85
N LEU A 278 -18.98 -10.71 -0.58
CA LEU A 278 -19.37 -11.61 0.49
C LEU A 278 -20.83 -12.04 0.30
N ARG A 279 -21.03 -13.31 -0.06
CA ARG A 279 -22.35 -13.89 -0.32
C ARG A 279 -22.98 -14.40 0.97
N ASN A 280 -22.26 -15.24 1.72
CA ASN A 280 -22.75 -15.89 2.94
C ASN A 280 -21.66 -15.89 4.02
N LEU A 281 -22.09 -15.77 5.28
CA LEU A 281 -21.27 -16.04 6.47
C LEU A 281 -21.86 -17.26 7.16
N LEU A 282 -21.08 -18.33 7.28
CA LEU A 282 -21.56 -19.64 7.71
C LEU A 282 -20.86 -20.09 8.97
N GLU A 283 -21.62 -20.75 9.83
CA GLU A 283 -21.11 -21.45 10.99
C GLU A 283 -21.35 -22.95 10.79
N LEU A 284 -20.26 -23.70 10.68
CA LEU A 284 -20.26 -25.11 10.29
C LEU A 284 -19.69 -25.96 11.44
N PRO A 285 -20.54 -26.70 12.17
CA PRO A 285 -20.09 -27.68 13.15
C PRO A 285 -19.65 -28.98 12.45
N ILE A 286 -18.42 -29.43 12.70
CA ILE A 286 -17.89 -30.73 12.27
C ILE A 286 -17.28 -31.40 13.51
N GLY A 287 -17.90 -32.48 13.99
CA GLY A 287 -17.50 -33.13 15.23
C GLY A 287 -17.59 -32.16 16.42
N ALA A 288 -16.48 -32.00 17.14
CA ALA A 288 -16.39 -31.07 18.28
C ALA A 288 -15.98 -29.64 17.89
N THR A 289 -15.60 -29.40 16.63
CA THR A 289 -15.08 -28.11 16.17
C THR A 289 -16.08 -27.35 15.31
N THR A 290 -16.25 -26.06 15.58
CA THR A 290 -17.10 -25.17 14.79
C THR A 290 -16.24 -24.27 13.92
N PHE A 291 -16.35 -24.43 12.60
CA PHE A 291 -15.67 -23.59 11.63
C PHE A 291 -16.54 -22.38 11.26
N LYS A 292 -15.98 -21.18 11.40
CA LYS A 292 -16.61 -19.94 10.91
C LYS A 292 -16.03 -19.62 9.53
N LEU A 293 -16.87 -19.69 8.50
CA LEU A 293 -16.47 -19.58 7.10
C LEU A 293 -17.18 -18.43 6.39
N ALA A 294 -16.46 -17.76 5.51
CA ALA A 294 -17.00 -16.76 4.60
C ALA A 294 -17.02 -17.29 3.16
N VAL A 295 -18.15 -17.09 2.50
CA VAL A 295 -18.39 -17.49 1.12
C VAL A 295 -18.31 -16.24 0.26
N ILE A 296 -17.26 -16.12 -0.54
CA ILE A 296 -16.96 -14.92 -1.32
C ILE A 296 -17.06 -15.24 -2.81
N GLN A 297 -17.66 -14.35 -3.58
CA GLN A 297 -17.63 -14.38 -5.03
C GLN A 297 -16.55 -13.40 -5.54
N PRO A 298 -15.38 -13.88 -5.99
CA PRO A 298 -14.26 -13.00 -6.33
C PRO A 298 -14.50 -12.17 -7.59
N CYS A 299 -14.01 -10.94 -7.62
CA CYS A 299 -14.05 -10.07 -8.79
C CYS A 299 -13.05 -10.53 -9.87
N LYS A 300 -13.50 -10.65 -11.12
CA LYS A 300 -12.63 -10.96 -12.26
C LYS A 300 -11.91 -9.69 -12.71
N LYS A 301 -10.59 -9.64 -12.55
CA LYS A 301 -9.76 -8.49 -12.97
C LYS A 301 -9.97 -8.21 -14.47
N ASP A 302 -10.30 -6.97 -14.81
CA ASP A 302 -10.58 -6.49 -16.16
C ASP A 302 -9.69 -5.28 -16.50
N GLY A 303 -8.49 -5.57 -17.01
CA GLY A 303 -7.52 -4.58 -17.43
C GLY A 303 -6.84 -3.83 -16.26
N GLN A 304 -6.13 -2.76 -16.61
CA GLN A 304 -5.47 -1.90 -15.63
C GLN A 304 -6.49 -0.95 -14.98
N PRO A 305 -6.53 -0.86 -13.64
CA PRO A 305 -7.42 0.06 -12.96
C PRO A 305 -6.93 1.51 -13.12
N PRO A 306 -7.84 2.50 -13.01
CA PRO A 306 -7.45 3.90 -12.84
C PRO A 306 -6.53 4.09 -11.62
N PRO A 307 -5.72 5.17 -11.58
CA PRO A 307 -4.96 5.56 -10.40
C PRO A 307 -5.86 5.63 -9.16
N CYS A 308 -5.31 5.25 -8.00
CA CYS A 308 -6.03 5.20 -6.72
C CYS A 308 -7.18 4.17 -6.65
N SER A 309 -7.31 3.27 -7.64
CA SER A 309 -8.20 2.11 -7.57
C SER A 309 -7.39 0.82 -7.55
N ALA A 310 -7.77 -0.10 -6.65
CA ALA A 310 -7.04 -1.35 -6.46
C ALA A 310 -7.34 -2.40 -7.56
N CYS A 311 -8.53 -2.36 -8.16
CA CYS A 311 -8.97 -3.36 -9.13
C CYS A 311 -10.12 -2.82 -9.98
N ALA A 312 -10.15 -3.15 -11.28
CA ALA A 312 -11.31 -2.95 -12.15
C ALA A 312 -11.90 -4.32 -12.52
N PHE A 313 -13.24 -4.43 -12.55
CA PHE A 313 -13.94 -5.67 -12.91
C PHE A 313 -15.31 -5.38 -13.57
N LYS A 314 -15.78 -6.31 -14.41
CA LYS A 314 -17.17 -6.33 -14.93
C LYS A 314 -17.96 -7.50 -14.39
N GLU A 315 -17.31 -8.64 -14.23
CA GLU A 315 -17.91 -9.92 -13.88
C GLU A 315 -17.37 -10.43 -12.55
N LEU A 316 -18.20 -11.21 -11.87
CA LEU A 316 -17.81 -11.99 -10.70
C LEU A 316 -17.53 -13.43 -11.13
N THR A 317 -16.50 -14.04 -10.53
CA THR A 317 -16.09 -15.42 -10.82
C THR A 317 -16.90 -16.43 -9.99
N THR A 318 -16.53 -17.71 -10.05
CA THR A 318 -17.14 -18.74 -9.22
C THR A 318 -16.87 -18.50 -7.73
N VAL A 319 -17.89 -18.70 -6.90
CA VAL A 319 -17.82 -18.64 -5.44
C VAL A 319 -16.63 -19.42 -4.88
N ARG A 320 -16.01 -18.90 -3.82
CA ARG A 320 -14.91 -19.50 -3.05
C ARG A 320 -15.23 -19.43 -1.56
N VAL A 321 -14.61 -20.32 -0.79
CA VAL A 321 -14.73 -20.38 0.67
C VAL A 321 -13.40 -19.96 1.28
N VAL A 322 -13.46 -19.08 2.27
CA VAL A 322 -12.32 -18.63 3.07
C VAL A 322 -12.70 -18.61 4.54
N GLU A 323 -11.72 -18.64 5.43
CA GLU A 323 -11.95 -18.39 6.86
C GLU A 323 -12.25 -16.93 7.14
N LEU A 324 -12.92 -16.66 8.27
CA LEU A 324 -13.16 -15.28 8.69
C LEU A 324 -11.87 -14.51 8.93
N SER A 325 -10.80 -15.18 9.38
CA SER A 325 -9.48 -14.56 9.61
C SER A 325 -8.85 -13.96 8.35
N ALA A 326 -9.24 -14.45 7.16
CA ALA A 326 -8.73 -13.93 5.89
C ALA A 326 -9.42 -12.63 5.45
N LEU A 327 -10.47 -12.18 6.13
CA LEU A 327 -11.19 -10.94 5.81
C LEU A 327 -10.47 -9.73 6.43
N GLU A 328 -10.12 -8.75 5.61
CA GLU A 328 -9.33 -7.60 6.07
C GLU A 328 -10.14 -6.31 6.21
N ALA A 329 -11.00 -5.99 5.24
CA ALA A 329 -11.79 -4.75 5.27
C ALA A 329 -13.00 -4.75 4.32
N VAL A 330 -13.93 -3.80 4.55
CA VAL A 330 -14.97 -3.46 3.56
C VAL A 330 -14.33 -2.56 2.49
N VAL A 331 -14.63 -2.83 1.22
CA VAL A 331 -14.22 -1.97 0.11
C VAL A 331 -15.40 -1.28 -0.55
N GLY A 332 -15.17 -0.07 -1.05
CA GLY A 332 -16.12 0.64 -1.89
C GLY A 332 -15.99 0.21 -3.33
N ARG A 333 -17.00 0.55 -4.14
CA ARG A 333 -16.87 0.45 -5.59
C ARG A 333 -17.56 1.58 -6.30
N LEU A 334 -17.06 1.91 -7.48
CA LEU A 334 -17.59 2.97 -8.32
C LEU A 334 -17.40 2.61 -9.78
N LYS A 335 -18.35 2.95 -10.65
CA LYS A 335 -18.15 2.71 -12.08
C LYS A 335 -17.11 3.66 -12.65
N ASP A 336 -16.38 3.26 -13.69
CA ASP A 336 -15.55 4.14 -14.52
C ASP A 336 -16.36 4.74 -15.68
N SER A 337 -15.70 5.42 -16.64
CA SER A 337 -16.35 5.94 -17.86
C SER A 337 -16.83 4.87 -18.83
N TRP A 338 -16.25 3.67 -18.79
CA TRP A 338 -16.59 2.53 -19.64
C TRP A 338 -17.58 1.56 -18.98
N GLY A 339 -18.07 1.89 -17.78
CA GLY A 339 -19.04 1.09 -17.03
C GLY A 339 -18.44 -0.10 -16.26
N ARG A 340 -17.11 -0.22 -16.18
CA ARG A 340 -16.43 -1.19 -15.30
C ARG A 340 -16.53 -0.75 -13.85
N TRP A 341 -16.64 -1.69 -12.92
CA TRP A 341 -16.57 -1.40 -11.50
C TRP A 341 -15.10 -1.30 -11.06
N CYS A 342 -14.73 -0.15 -10.50
CA CYS A 342 -13.45 0.10 -9.86
C CYS A 342 -13.60 -0.03 -8.34
N VAL A 343 -12.75 -0.84 -7.72
CA VAL A 343 -12.69 -1.03 -6.27
C VAL A 343 -11.95 0.15 -5.64
N LEU A 344 -12.58 0.74 -4.63
CA LEU A 344 -12.00 1.78 -3.77
C LEU A 344 -11.57 1.10 -2.47
N ASP A 345 -10.27 1.14 -2.20
CA ASP A 345 -9.68 0.47 -1.05
C ASP A 345 -8.94 1.50 -0.18
N ARG A 346 -9.18 1.45 1.13
CA ARG A 346 -8.52 2.32 2.10
C ARG A 346 -7.38 1.63 2.82
N VAL A 347 -7.29 0.30 2.72
CA VAL A 347 -6.34 -0.49 3.50
C VAL A 347 -4.92 -0.35 2.97
N GLU A 348 -4.72 0.00 1.71
CA GLU A 348 -3.37 0.34 1.20
C GLU A 348 -2.78 1.58 1.92
N LEU A 349 -3.60 2.43 2.55
CA LEU A 349 -3.14 3.50 3.45
C LEU A 349 -2.60 2.95 4.80
N HIS A 350 -2.94 1.71 5.16
CA HIS A 350 -2.60 1.07 6.44
C HIS A 350 -1.55 -0.06 6.30
N HIS A 351 -1.48 -0.78 5.17
CA HIS A 351 -0.54 -1.90 4.96
C HIS A 351 0.79 -1.53 4.30
N SER A 352 0.97 -0.28 3.85
CA SER A 352 2.25 0.19 3.26
C SER A 352 3.43 0.13 4.24
N ALA A 353 3.19 -0.10 5.54
CA ALA A 353 4.24 -0.28 6.55
C ALA A 353 4.89 -1.68 6.50
N GLY A 354 4.12 -2.75 6.25
CA GLY A 354 4.63 -4.12 6.39
C GLY A 354 5.52 -4.60 5.24
N ASN A 355 5.24 -4.13 4.01
CA ASN A 355 6.06 -4.45 2.85
C ASN A 355 7.28 -3.55 2.72
N ALA A 356 7.24 -2.33 3.27
CA ALA A 356 8.39 -1.42 3.24
C ALA A 356 9.57 -1.98 4.04
N ASP A 357 9.33 -2.62 5.19
CA ASP A 357 10.41 -3.21 6.00
C ASP A 357 11.09 -4.39 5.29
N LEU A 358 10.31 -5.28 4.65
CA LEU A 358 10.85 -6.39 3.85
C LEU A 358 11.58 -5.92 2.58
N GLU A 359 11.08 -4.88 1.92
CA GLU A 359 11.69 -4.32 0.71
C GLU A 359 12.96 -3.51 1.03
N VAL A 360 12.99 -2.81 2.17
CA VAL A 360 14.19 -2.15 2.72
C VAL A 360 15.24 -3.19 3.09
N GLU A 361 14.85 -4.30 3.73
CA GLU A 361 15.78 -5.36 4.10
C GLU A 361 16.33 -6.10 2.86
N MET A 362 15.49 -6.35 1.84
CA MET A 362 15.94 -6.90 0.56
C MET A 362 16.87 -5.95 -0.20
N LYS A 363 16.57 -4.65 -0.25
CA LYS A 363 17.43 -3.64 -0.88
C LYS A 363 18.75 -3.47 -0.12
N ALA A 364 18.74 -3.58 1.21
CA ALA A 364 19.95 -3.58 2.02
C ALA A 364 20.84 -4.81 1.73
N ARG A 365 20.24 -6.01 1.67
CA ARG A 365 20.95 -7.25 1.29
C ARG A 365 21.51 -7.19 -0.13
N ALA A 366 20.76 -6.64 -1.09
CA ALA A 366 21.22 -6.45 -2.46
C ALA A 366 22.41 -5.47 -2.55
N ARG A 367 22.37 -4.34 -1.84
CA ARG A 367 23.50 -3.38 -1.76
C ARG A 367 24.75 -4.03 -1.15
N GLN A 368 24.57 -4.86 -0.12
CA GLN A 368 25.67 -5.56 0.54
C GLN A 368 26.32 -6.60 -0.39
N GLN A 369 25.52 -7.35 -1.16
CA GLN A 369 26.04 -8.27 -2.18
C GLN A 369 26.76 -7.53 -3.31
N GLN A 370 26.25 -6.38 -3.75
CA GLN A 370 26.86 -5.58 -4.80
C GLN A 370 28.21 -4.98 -4.36
N GLN A 371 28.32 -4.52 -3.10
CA GLN A 371 29.59 -4.08 -2.52
C GLN A 371 30.60 -5.23 -2.39
N GLN A 372 30.16 -6.42 -1.98
CA GLN A 372 31.04 -7.59 -1.92
C GLN A 372 31.56 -7.99 -3.32
N GLN A 373 30.71 -7.98 -4.35
CA GLN A 373 31.12 -8.25 -5.72
C GLN A 373 32.11 -7.22 -6.25
N GLN A 374 31.89 -5.92 -5.98
CA GLN A 374 32.83 -4.86 -6.36
C GLN A 374 34.18 -5.01 -5.68
N GLN A 375 34.21 -5.33 -4.37
CA GLN A 375 35.46 -5.60 -3.65
C GLN A 375 36.19 -6.83 -4.19
N GLN A 376 35.48 -7.91 -4.53
CA GLN A 376 36.09 -9.09 -5.15
C GLN A 376 36.69 -8.76 -6.53
N GLN A 377 35.97 -7.99 -7.37
CA GLN A 377 36.49 -7.56 -8.67
C GLN A 377 37.73 -6.66 -8.53
N GLN A 378 37.74 -5.74 -7.57
CA GLN A 378 38.92 -4.90 -7.30
C GLN A 378 40.12 -5.74 -6.85
N ARG A 379 39.92 -6.73 -5.96
CA ARG A 379 40.97 -7.66 -5.54
C ARG A 379 41.51 -8.51 -6.69
N GLN A 380 40.64 -8.98 -7.58
CA GLN A 380 41.07 -9.73 -8.78
C GLN A 380 41.89 -8.85 -9.74
N ARG A 381 41.46 -7.61 -9.98
CA ARG A 381 42.22 -6.65 -10.81
C ARG A 381 43.59 -6.32 -10.22
N GLN A 382 43.68 -6.14 -8.90
CA GLN A 382 44.97 -5.94 -8.23
C GLN A 382 45.90 -7.16 -8.37
N ARG A 383 45.37 -8.38 -8.19
CA ARG A 383 46.16 -9.61 -8.39
C ARG A 383 46.64 -9.78 -9.83
N GLN A 384 45.81 -9.43 -10.83
CA GLN A 384 46.21 -9.47 -12.23
C GLN A 384 47.32 -8.45 -12.54
N ARG A 385 47.20 -7.21 -12.02
CA ARG A 385 48.25 -6.19 -12.16
C ARG A 385 49.57 -6.62 -11.52
N GLN A 386 49.53 -7.22 -10.33
CA GLN A 386 50.73 -7.75 -9.66
C GLN A 386 51.38 -8.87 -10.48
N ARG A 387 50.59 -9.80 -11.04
CA ARG A 387 51.12 -10.86 -11.91
C ARG A 387 51.74 -10.32 -13.20
N GLN A 388 51.14 -9.30 -13.82
CA GLN A 388 51.72 -8.64 -14.99
C GLN A 388 53.03 -7.93 -14.64
N GLN A 389 53.10 -7.21 -13.52
CA GLN A 389 54.35 -6.57 -13.08
C GLN A 389 55.44 -7.59 -12.78
N GLN A 390 55.10 -8.74 -12.16
CA GLN A 390 56.06 -9.82 -11.94
C GLN A 390 56.57 -10.43 -13.26
N ARG A 391 55.70 -10.63 -14.25
CA ARG A 391 56.12 -11.10 -15.59
C ARG A 391 57.04 -10.10 -16.29
N GLN A 392 56.70 -8.81 -16.28
CA GLN A 392 57.53 -7.76 -16.88
C GLN A 392 58.90 -7.66 -16.20
N ARG A 393 58.98 -7.81 -14.86
CA ARG A 393 60.25 -7.86 -14.13
C ARG A 393 61.08 -9.10 -14.48
N ALA A 394 60.44 -10.27 -14.63
CA ALA A 394 61.13 -11.49 -15.03
C ALA A 394 61.68 -11.38 -16.47
N GLU A 395 60.91 -10.82 -17.40
CA GLU A 395 61.37 -10.57 -18.77
C GLU A 395 62.53 -9.56 -18.82
N ALA A 396 62.50 -8.52 -17.98
CA ALA A 396 63.60 -7.55 -17.88
C ALA A 396 64.89 -8.21 -17.35
N LEU A 397 64.79 -9.00 -16.27
CA LEU A 397 65.92 -9.78 -15.74
C LEU A 397 66.47 -10.75 -16.77
N GLN A 398 65.61 -11.40 -17.57
CA GLN A 398 66.04 -12.34 -18.60
C GLN A 398 66.80 -11.63 -19.74
N LYS A 399 66.42 -10.40 -20.09
CA LYS A 399 67.17 -9.55 -21.05
C LYS A 399 68.51 -9.10 -20.49
N GLU A 400 68.59 -8.71 -19.22
CA GLU A 400 69.85 -8.34 -18.57
C GLU A 400 70.82 -9.53 -18.53
N VAL A 401 70.34 -10.73 -18.18
CA VAL A 401 71.16 -11.94 -18.18
C VAL A 401 71.65 -12.28 -19.60
N LEU A 402 70.82 -12.11 -20.63
CA LEU A 402 71.24 -12.33 -22.02
C LEU A 402 72.35 -11.36 -22.44
N ALA A 403 72.23 -10.08 -22.10
CA ALA A 403 73.24 -9.07 -22.42
C ALA A 403 74.58 -9.34 -21.70
N VAL A 404 74.55 -9.84 -20.46
CA VAL A 404 75.76 -10.25 -19.74
C VAL A 404 76.41 -11.47 -20.41
N LEU A 405 75.60 -12.44 -20.90
CA LEU A 405 76.12 -13.60 -21.62
C LEU A 405 76.77 -13.20 -22.96
N GLU A 406 76.20 -12.26 -23.70
CA GLU A 406 76.80 -11.72 -24.93
C GLU A 406 78.16 -11.05 -24.66
N LEU A 407 78.24 -10.23 -23.60
CA LEU A 407 79.50 -9.61 -23.15
C LEU A 407 80.58 -10.63 -22.78
N VAL A 408 80.19 -11.73 -22.10
CA VAL A 408 81.12 -12.81 -21.75
C VAL A 408 81.62 -13.53 -23.00
N VAL A 409 80.76 -13.76 -23.99
CA VAL A 409 81.15 -14.37 -25.28
C VAL A 409 82.13 -13.47 -26.02
N GLU A 410 81.88 -12.15 -26.09
CA GLU A 410 82.83 -11.21 -26.71
C GLU A 410 84.17 -11.19 -25.96
N LEU A 411 84.16 -11.22 -24.62
CA LEU A 411 85.39 -11.24 -23.83
C LEU A 411 86.24 -12.50 -24.08
N VAL A 412 85.58 -13.66 -24.19
CA VAL A 412 86.24 -14.94 -24.50
C VAL A 412 86.83 -14.92 -25.92
N VAL A 413 86.12 -14.36 -26.90
CA VAL A 413 86.63 -14.21 -28.26
C VAL A 413 87.84 -13.26 -28.31
N VAL A 414 87.79 -12.15 -27.58
CA VAL A 414 88.91 -11.20 -27.49
C VAL A 414 90.12 -11.83 -26.79
N GLN A 415 89.92 -12.58 -25.70
CA GLN A 415 91.02 -13.29 -25.03
C GLN A 415 91.63 -14.38 -25.93
N ALA A 416 90.82 -15.10 -26.71
CA ALA A 416 91.31 -16.07 -27.68
C ALA A 416 92.13 -15.39 -28.80
N ALA A 417 91.70 -14.22 -29.28
CA ALA A 417 92.43 -13.44 -30.27
C ALA A 417 93.75 -12.88 -29.70
N VAL A 418 93.76 -12.37 -28.47
CA VAL A 418 94.98 -11.88 -27.80
C VAL A 418 95.97 -13.01 -27.54
N ALA A 419 95.49 -14.20 -27.15
CA ALA A 419 96.35 -15.38 -27.01
C ALA A 419 97.00 -15.79 -28.35
N ALA A 420 96.25 -15.72 -29.46
CA ALA A 420 96.80 -15.97 -30.79
C ALA A 420 97.85 -14.92 -31.21
N VAL A 421 97.66 -13.65 -30.86
CA VAL A 421 98.63 -12.57 -31.14
C VAL A 421 99.88 -12.68 -30.26
N SER A 422 99.75 -13.03 -28.98
CA SER A 422 100.91 -13.27 -28.11
C SER A 422 101.75 -14.46 -28.58
N LEU A 423 101.13 -15.53 -29.10
CA LEU A 423 101.83 -16.65 -29.73
C LEU A 423 102.57 -16.23 -31.00
N ALA A 424 102.06 -15.25 -31.75
CA ALA A 424 102.74 -14.71 -32.92
C ALA A 424 103.90 -13.76 -32.54
N ALA A 425 103.79 -13.04 -31.43
CA ALA A 425 104.81 -12.09 -30.98
C ALA A 425 105.99 -12.74 -30.22
N SER A 426 105.84 -13.95 -29.68
CA SER A 426 106.95 -14.69 -29.03
C SER A 426 107.96 -15.31 -30.00
N VAL A 427 107.86 -15.04 -31.31
CA VAL A 427 108.77 -15.60 -32.35
C VAL A 427 109.89 -14.63 -32.74
N GLU A 428 109.88 -13.38 -32.29
CA GLU A 428 110.97 -12.43 -32.59
C GLU A 428 111.44 -11.72 -31.32
N MET A 429 112.55 -12.23 -30.75
CA MET A 429 113.64 -11.51 -30.06
C MET A 429 114.64 -12.56 -29.52
N PRO A 430 115.91 -12.59 -29.95
CA PRO A 430 117.03 -12.95 -29.09
C PRO A 430 117.47 -11.78 -28.18
#